data_AF-A0AA35TSW2-F1
#
_entry.id   AF-A0AA35TSW2-F1
#
_cell.length_a   1.000
_cell.length_b   1.000
_cell.length_c   1.000
_cell.angle_alpha   90.00
_cell.angle_beta   90.00
_cell.angle_gamma   90.00
#
_symmetry.space_group_name_H-M   'P 1'
#
loop_
_entity.id
_entity.type
_entity.pdbx_description
1 polymer ?
#
loop_
_entity_poly.entity_id
_entity_poly.type
_entity_poly.pdbx_seq_one_letter_code
_entity_poly.pdbx_strand_id
1 'polypeptide(L)' 'MALIHTPTPDSFLDGITRRTVIELAEKRGYEVVERAVMPDEIAKSDEIFLTGTAAEVTPVGAIDDHNFQVGRSPAP' A
#
# COMPACT_ATOMS: atom_id res chain seq x y z
N MET A 1 -10.24 -11.96 1.39
CA MET A 1 -9.10 -11.75 0.47
C MET A 1 -8.87 -10.26 0.42
N ALA A 2 -7.69 -9.76 0.80
CA ALA A 2 -7.47 -8.33 0.90
C ALA A 2 -7.13 -7.73 -0.49
N LEU A 3 -7.55 -6.48 -0.69
CA LEU A 3 -7.40 -5.73 -1.94
C LEU A 3 -6.40 -4.60 -1.71
N ILE A 4 -5.37 -4.52 -2.56
CA ILE A 4 -4.34 -3.48 -2.49
C ILE A 4 -4.57 -2.49 -3.63
N HIS A 5 -4.72 -1.21 -3.28
CA HIS A 5 -4.74 -0.11 -4.25
C HIS A 5 -3.40 0.60 -4.26
N THR A 6 -2.89 0.90 -5.45
CA THR A 6 -1.71 1.75 -5.63
C THR A 6 -1.91 2.69 -6.81
N PRO A 7 -1.47 3.95 -6.73
CA PRO A 7 -1.51 4.89 -7.86
C PRO A 7 -0.86 4.30 -9.12
N THR A 8 -1.50 4.51 -10.28
CA THR A 8 -0.85 4.30 -11.58
C THR A 8 0.31 5.30 -11.71
N PRO A 9 1.52 4.88 -12.13
CA PRO A 9 2.70 5.75 -12.20
C PRO A 9 2.64 6.74 -13.37
N ASP A 10 1.80 7.76 -13.26
CA ASP A 10 1.60 8.81 -14.27
C ASP A 10 2.35 10.12 -13.96
N SER A 11 2.66 10.36 -12.70
CA SER A 11 3.20 11.62 -12.18
C SER A 11 4.25 11.41 -11.07
N PHE A 12 4.76 10.18 -10.93
CA PHE A 12 5.82 9.82 -9.99
C PHE A 12 6.70 8.69 -10.56
N LEU A 13 7.79 8.38 -9.85
CA LEU A 13 8.70 7.31 -10.24
C LEU A 13 8.02 5.94 -10.15
N ASP A 14 8.00 5.18 -11.24
CA ASP A 14 7.66 3.75 -11.23
C ASP A 14 8.78 2.95 -10.52
N GLY A 15 8.71 2.92 -9.19
CA GLY A 15 9.78 2.39 -8.34
C GLY A 15 9.96 0.86 -8.45
N ILE A 16 11.21 0.40 -8.46
CA ILE A 16 11.52 -1.04 -8.49
C ILE A 16 10.92 -1.75 -7.27
N THR A 17 11.07 -1.20 -6.06
CA THR A 17 10.47 -1.77 -4.84
C THR A 17 8.95 -1.89 -4.94
N ARG A 18 8.27 -0.89 -5.52
CA ARG A 18 6.82 -0.93 -5.78
C ARG A 18 6.47 -2.12 -6.66
N ARG A 19 7.13 -2.27 -7.81
CA ARG A 19 6.89 -3.38 -8.76
C ARG A 19 7.14 -4.74 -8.10
N THR A 20 8.23 -4.88 -7.34
CA THR A 20 8.52 -6.10 -6.60
C THR A 20 7.44 -6.41 -5.56
N VAL A 21 6.92 -5.40 -4.84
CA VAL A 21 5.83 -5.59 -3.89
C VAL A 21 4.54 -6.03 -4.57
N ILE A 22 4.19 -5.43 -5.72
CA ILE A 22 3.03 -5.84 -6.53
C ILE A 22 3.16 -7.32 -6.92
N GLU A 23 4.29 -7.72 -7.50
CA GLU A 23 4.53 -9.11 -7.90
C GLU A 23 4.44 -10.09 -6.70
N LEU A 24 4.97 -9.69 -5.55
CA LEU A 24 4.93 -10.51 -4.33
C LEU A 24 3.53 -10.60 -3.72
N ALA A 25 2.73 -9.54 -3.82
CA ALA A 25 1.36 -9.51 -3.34
C ALA A 25 0.47 -10.42 -4.20
N GLU A 26 0.56 -10.31 -5.52
CA GLU A 26 -0.15 -11.18 -6.45
C GLU A 26 0.21 -12.66 -6.25
N LYS A 27 1.51 -12.98 -6.08
CA LYS A 27 1.97 -14.34 -5.76
C LYS A 27 1.41 -14.91 -4.45
N ARG A 28 1.01 -14.04 -3.51
CA ARG A 28 0.37 -14.42 -2.24
C ARG A 28 -1.15 -14.43 -2.30
N GLY A 29 -1.74 -14.19 -3.48
CA GLY A 29 -3.18 -14.19 -3.68
C GLY A 29 -3.89 -12.91 -3.27
N TYR A 30 -3.17 -11.79 -3.13
CA TYR A 30 -3.79 -10.48 -3.01
C TYR A 30 -4.19 -9.97 -4.40
N GLU A 31 -5.34 -9.32 -4.48
CA GLU A 31 -5.70 -8.54 -5.66
C GLU A 31 -5.01 -7.19 -5.59
N VAL A 32 -4.34 -6.78 -6.66
CA VAL A 32 -3.68 -5.47 -6.77
C VAL A 32 -4.34 -4.69 -7.89
N VAL A 33 -4.83 -3.49 -7.58
CA VAL A 33 -5.47 -2.59 -8.55
C VAL A 33 -4.66 -1.31 -8.66
N GLU A 34 -4.00 -1.15 -9.80
CA GLU A 34 -3.36 0.09 -10.19
C GLU A 34 -4.42 1.08 -10.71
N ARG A 35 -4.69 2.14 -9.94
CA ARG A 35 -5.68 3.18 -10.30
C ARG A 35 -5.33 4.50 -9.64
N ALA A 36 -5.93 5.60 -10.07
CA ALA A 36 -5.90 6.83 -9.29
C ALA A 36 -6.50 6.58 -7.88
N VAL A 37 -5.78 7.01 -6.85
CA VAL A 37 -6.22 6.96 -5.44
C VAL A 37 -6.38 8.39 -4.96
N MET A 38 -7.58 8.76 -4.55
CA MET A 38 -7.90 10.11 -4.09
C MET A 38 -7.64 10.26 -2.59
N PRO A 39 -7.27 11.47 -2.11
CA PRO A 39 -6.99 11.69 -0.70
C PRO A 39 -8.14 11.32 0.25
N ASP A 40 -9.40 11.46 -0.18
CA ASP A 40 -10.58 11.12 0.63
C ASP A 40 -10.79 9.60 0.81
N GLU A 41 -10.05 8.78 0.07
CA GLU A 41 -10.05 7.32 0.21
C GLU A 41 -9.09 6.84 1.32
N ILE A 42 -8.11 7.68 1.70
CA ILE A 42 -7.08 7.35 2.70
C ILE A 42 -7.75 6.95 4.02
N ALA A 43 -8.72 7.75 4.49
CA ALA A 43 -9.42 7.49 5.76
C ALA A 43 -10.33 6.26 5.75
N LYS A 44 -10.56 5.63 4.59
CA LYS A 44 -11.37 4.42 4.43
C LYS A 44 -10.51 3.16 4.32
N SER A 45 -9.19 3.31 4.30
CA SER A 45 -8.25 2.20 4.12
C SER A 45 -7.99 1.48 5.44
N ASP A 46 -7.95 0.15 5.43
CA ASP A 46 -7.64 -0.63 6.65
C ASP A 46 -6.16 -0.45 7.07
N GLU A 47 -5.25 -0.46 6.10
CA GLU A 47 -3.80 -0.32 6.29
C GLU A 47 -3.19 0.50 5.14
N ILE A 48 -2.09 1.21 5.43
CA ILE A 48 -1.31 1.94 4.44
C ILE A 48 0.18 1.64 4.67
N PHE A 49 0.94 1.49 3.59
CA PHE A 49 2.39 1.34 3.63
C PHE A 49 3.06 2.08 2.48
N LEU A 50 4.34 2.41 2.68
CA LEU A 50 5.22 3.01 1.70
C LEU A 50 6.14 1.95 1.10
N THR A 51 6.52 2.16 -0.15
CA THR A 51 7.55 1.37 -0.82
C THR A 51 8.72 2.24 -1.25
N GLY A 52 9.95 1.84 -0.95
CA GLY A 52 11.15 2.51 -1.46
C GLY A 52 12.40 1.70 -1.22
N THR A 53 13.51 2.02 -1.90
CA THR A 53 14.76 1.27 -1.68
C THR A 53 15.30 1.46 -0.26
N ALA A 54 15.25 2.69 0.26
CA ALA A 54 15.67 2.98 1.64
C ALA A 54 14.56 2.75 2.68
N ALA A 55 13.30 2.95 2.26
CA ALA A 55 12.13 2.77 3.13
C ALA A 55 11.61 1.33 3.16
N GLU A 56 12.12 0.45 2.30
CA GLU A 56 11.64 -0.92 2.13
C GLU A 56 10.12 -0.99 1.99
N VAL A 57 9.44 -1.81 2.80
CA VAL A 57 7.99 -1.79 3.01
C VAL A 57 7.75 -1.24 4.42
N THR A 58 7.44 0.05 4.50
CA THR A 58 7.25 0.73 5.80
C THR A 58 5.76 0.98 6.04
N PRO A 59 5.15 0.43 7.11
CA PRO A 59 3.77 0.72 7.45
C PRO A 59 3.61 2.18 7.92
N VAL A 60 2.49 2.80 7.56
CA VAL A 60 2.13 4.17 7.95
C VAL A 60 1.19 4.09 9.16
N GLY A 61 1.59 4.69 10.28
CA GLY A 61 0.79 4.69 11.51
C GLY A 61 -0.25 5.79 11.58
N ALA A 62 -0.06 6.90 10.87
CA ALA A 62 -1.02 8.00 10.84
C ALA A 62 -0.82 8.88 9.60
N ILE A 63 -1.91 9.49 9.13
CA ILE A 63 -1.93 10.57 8.13
C ILE A 63 -2.93 11.61 8.64
N ASP A 64 -2.48 12.85 8.82
CA ASP A 64 -3.24 13.93 9.46
C ASP A 64 -3.86 13.48 10.80
N ASP A 65 -5.18 13.65 10.96
CA ASP A 65 -5.91 13.23 12.17
C ASP A 65 -6.32 11.74 12.15
N HIS A 66 -5.97 10.99 11.09
CA HIS A 66 -6.34 9.59 10.93
C HIS A 66 -5.21 8.66 11.37
N ASN A 67 -5.52 7.68 12.23
CA ASN A 67 -4.58 6.70 12.74
C ASN A 67 -4.89 5.31 12.16
N PHE A 68 -3.85 4.60 11.75
CA PHE A 68 -3.94 3.25 11.20
C PHE A 68 -3.37 2.23 12.18
N GLN A 69 -3.96 1.03 12.18
CA GLN A 69 -3.44 -0.07 12.99
C GLN A 69 -2.20 -0.66 12.32
N VAL A 70 -1.03 -0.50 12.95
CA VAL A 70 0.24 -1.06 12.44
C VAL A 70 0.63 -2.32 13.22
N GLY A 71 1.10 -3.34 12.50
CA GLY A 71 1.78 -4.49 13.11
C GLY A 71 0.86 -5.52 13.78
N ARG A 72 -0.47 -5.35 13.70
CA ARG A 72 -1.40 -6.40 14.12
C ARG A 72 -1.75 -7.24 12.90
N SER A 73 -0.99 -8.31 12.66
CA SER A 73 -1.50 -9.42 11.86
C SER A 73 -2.76 -9.94 12.57
N PRO A 74 -3.95 -10.00 11.95
CA PRO A 74 -4.72 -11.20 12.18
C PRO A 74 -3.80 -12.32 11.69
N ALA A 75 -3.27 -13.13 12.61
CA ALA A 75 -2.77 -14.43 12.18
C ALA A 75 -3.94 -15.13 11.44
N PRO A 76 -3.66 -16.00 10.46
CA PRO A 76 -4.72 -16.80 9.84
C PRO A 76 -5.56 -17.54 10.89
#